data_AF-A0A3B9BCM4-F1
#
_entry.id   AF-A0A3B9BCM4-F1
#
_cell.length_a   1.000
_cell.length_b   1.000
_cell.length_c   1.000
_cell.angle_alpha   90.00
_cell.angle_beta   90.00
_cell.angle_gamma   90.00
#
_symmetry.space_group_name_H-M   'P 1'
#
loop_
_entity.id
_entity.type
_entity.pdbx_description
1 polymer ?
#
loop_
_entity_poly.entity_id
_entity_poly.type
_entity_poly.pdbx_seq_one_letter_code
_entity_poly.pdbx_strand_id
1 'polypeptide(L)' 'ASKEDGYVSGIEPATGYPFNRRIERKYGRVPKLAAGESRSFTLDFGIHIGNDQVGELINEATDRQSISPLQVIQEPPATE' A
#
# COMPACT_ATOMS: atom_id res chain seq x y z
N ALA A 1 -6.47 19.39 -7.75
CA ALA A 1 -7.42 18.57 -8.52
C ALA A 1 -8.59 19.45 -8.94
N SER A 2 -8.80 19.64 -10.24
CA SER A 2 -10.04 20.20 -10.75
C SER A 2 -11.20 19.22 -10.48
N LYS A 3 -12.46 19.67 -10.57
CA LYS A 3 -13.62 18.76 -10.45
C LYS A 3 -13.59 17.65 -11.51
N GLU A 4 -12.90 17.91 -12.62
CA GLU A 4 -12.72 17.04 -13.79
C GLU A 4 -11.70 15.93 -13.52
N ASP A 5 -10.74 16.17 -12.60
CA ASP A 5 -9.71 15.20 -12.19
C ASP A 5 -10.20 14.21 -11.12
N GLY A 6 -11.42 14.39 -10.60
CA GLY A 6 -12.02 13.56 -9.56
C GLY A 6 -11.58 13.91 -8.14
N TYR A 7 -12.51 13.79 -7.18
CA TYR A 7 -12.22 13.90 -5.74
C TYR A 7 -12.09 12.49 -5.15
N VAL A 8 -10.89 11.93 -5.25
CA VAL A 8 -10.60 10.53 -4.91
C VAL A 8 -9.29 10.42 -4.14
N SER A 9 -9.21 9.40 -3.28
CA SER A 9 -7.97 8.96 -2.65
C SER A 9 -7.79 7.46 -2.90
N GLY A 10 -6.56 7.04 -3.18
CA GLY A 10 -6.19 5.65 -3.42
C GLY A 10 -5.53 5.02 -2.20
N ILE A 11 -5.99 3.83 -1.83
CA ILE A 11 -5.25 2.89 -0.95
C ILE A 11 -4.88 1.72 -1.84
N GLU A 12 -3.60 1.57 -2.17
CA GLU A 12 -3.14 0.75 -3.29
C GLU A 12 -2.19 -0.39 -2.84
N PRO A 13 -2.70 -1.49 -2.25
CA PRO A 13 -1.89 -2.67 -1.99
C PRO A 13 -1.35 -3.26 -3.30
N ALA A 14 -0.03 -3.38 -3.42
CA ALA A 14 0.63 -3.88 -4.62
C ALA A 14 1.97 -4.57 -4.28
N THR A 15 2.53 -5.30 -5.24
CA THR A 15 3.87 -5.89 -5.10
C THR A 15 5.01 -4.90 -5.31
N GLY A 16 4.70 -3.68 -5.74
CA GLY A 16 5.66 -2.61 -6.01
C GLY A 16 4.99 -1.24 -5.99
N TYR A 17 5.78 -0.20 -6.22
CA TYR A 17 5.33 1.20 -6.26
C TYR A 17 5.00 1.64 -7.69
N PRO A 18 4.27 2.75 -7.89
CA PRO A 18 3.93 3.27 -9.22
C PRO A 18 5.11 3.90 -9.99
N PHE A 19 6.33 3.39 -9.81
CA PHE A 19 7.49 3.75 -10.62
C PHE A 19 7.54 2.93 -11.92
N ASN A 20 8.39 3.37 -12.86
CA ASN A 20 8.67 2.61 -14.07
C ASN A 20 9.15 1.19 -13.74
N ARG A 21 8.71 0.19 -14.51
CA ARG A 21 9.11 -1.22 -14.37
C ARG A 21 10.63 -1.44 -14.28
N ARG A 22 11.45 -0.62 -14.96
CA ARG A 22 12.92 -0.66 -14.86
C ARG A 22 13.39 -0.42 -13.42
N ILE A 23 12.82 0.60 -12.76
CA ILE A 23 13.13 0.97 -11.36
C ILE A 23 12.68 -0.16 -10.44
N GLU A 24 11.44 -0.64 -10.60
CA GLU A 24 10.92 -1.74 -9.77
C GLU A 24 11.76 -3.03 -9.93
N ARG A 25 12.29 -3.31 -11.14
CA ARG A 25 13.24 -4.42 -11.36
C ARG A 25 14.57 -4.19 -10.64
N LYS A 26 15.14 -2.97 -10.73
CA LYS A 26 16.39 -2.59 -10.04
C LYS A 26 16.28 -2.83 -8.54
N TYR A 27 15.13 -2.52 -7.95
CA TYR A 27 14.84 -2.74 -6.53
C TYR A 27 14.27 -4.13 -6.20
N GLY A 28 14.21 -5.05 -7.16
CA GLY A 28 13.73 -6.42 -6.92
C GLY A 28 12.24 -6.57 -6.61
N ARG A 29 11.43 -5.53 -6.84
CA ARG A 29 9.98 -5.52 -6.55
C ARG A 29 9.11 -6.15 -7.64
N VAL A 30 9.65 -6.39 -8.83
CA VAL A 30 8.92 -7.09 -9.90
C VAL A 30 8.93 -8.60 -9.64
N PRO A 31 7.77 -9.22 -9.34
CA PRO A 31 7.70 -10.65 -9.09
C PRO A 31 8.11 -11.48 -10.31
N LYS A 32 8.73 -12.62 -10.08
CA LYS A 32 8.97 -13.66 -11.07
C LYS A 32 8.15 -14.88 -10.68
N LEU A 33 7.50 -15.51 -11.64
CA LEU A 33 6.77 -16.77 -11.46
C LEU A 33 7.38 -17.81 -12.39
N ALA A 34 7.76 -18.96 -11.85
CA ALA A 34 8.26 -20.09 -12.60
C ALA A 34 7.14 -20.83 -13.34
N ALA A 35 7.52 -21.76 -14.23
CA ALA A 35 6.56 -22.61 -14.91
C ALA A 35 5.77 -23.45 -13.88
N GLY A 36 4.44 -23.34 -13.93
CA GLY A 36 3.53 -24.03 -13.00
C GLY A 36 3.38 -23.37 -11.62
N GLU A 37 4.10 -22.28 -11.35
CA GLU A 37 3.98 -21.56 -10.08
C GLU A 37 2.71 -20.71 -10.03
N SER A 38 2.07 -20.67 -8.86
CA SER A 38 0.90 -19.84 -8.59
C SER A 38 1.17 -18.90 -7.42
N ARG A 39 0.61 -17.69 -7.49
CA ARG A 39 0.64 -16.72 -6.39
C ARG A 39 -0.76 -16.19 -6.15
N SER A 40 -1.20 -16.25 -4.90
CA SER A 40 -2.52 -15.79 -4.47
C SER A 40 -2.41 -14.49 -3.70
N PHE A 41 -3.43 -13.65 -3.84
CA PHE A 41 -3.62 -12.43 -3.09
C PHE A 41 -5.05 -12.43 -2.54
N THR A 42 -5.20 -12.05 -1.28
CA THR A 42 -6.50 -11.91 -0.62
C THR A 42 -6.56 -10.51 -0.03
N LEU A 43 -7.68 -9.82 -0.24
CA LEU A 43 -7.95 -8.51 0.33
C LEU A 43 -9.33 -8.53 0.96
N ASP A 44 -9.43 -7.97 2.16
CA ASP A 44 -10.68 -7.73 2.84
C ASP A 44 -11.03 -6.24 2.79
N PHE A 45 -12.26 -5.93 2.40
CA PHE A 45 -12.78 -4.57 2.34
C PHE A 45 -14.01 -4.44 3.23
N GLY A 46 -14.00 -3.43 4.11
CA GLY A 46 -15.11 -3.09 4.99
C GLY A 46 -15.55 -1.64 4.79
N ILE A 47 -16.85 -1.39 4.90
CA ILE A 47 -17.42 -0.04 4.98
C ILE A 47 -17.70 0.23 6.46
N HIS A 48 -17.04 1.24 7.02
CA HIS A 48 -17.15 1.59 8.42
C HIS A 48 -17.82 2.95 8.56
N ILE A 49 -18.91 3.01 9.32
CA ILE A 49 -19.77 4.18 9.45
C ILE A 49 -19.78 4.64 10.90
N GLY A 50 -19.46 5.92 11.11
CA GLY A 50 -19.52 6.55 12.43
C GLY A 50 -18.33 6.20 13.33
N ASN A 51 -18.33 6.81 14.51
CA ASN A 51 -17.17 6.80 15.39
C ASN A 51 -16.86 5.42 15.96
N ASP A 52 -17.87 4.62 16.27
CA ASP A 52 -17.65 3.33 16.94
C ASP A 52 -16.88 2.36 16.02
N GLN A 53 -17.37 2.17 14.78
CA GLN A 53 -16.75 1.27 13.81
C GLN A 53 -15.36 1.77 13.36
N VAL A 54 -15.18 3.09 13.26
CA VAL A 54 -13.88 3.69 12.92
C VAL A 54 -12.91 3.57 14.11
N GLY A 55 -13.40 3.75 15.34
CA GLY A 55 -12.62 3.70 16.57
C GLY A 55 -12.03 2.31 16.81
N GLU A 56 -12.79 1.25 16.54
CA GLU A 56 -12.29 -0.13 16.59
C GLU A 56 -11.07 -0.33 15.68
N LEU A 57 -11.15 0.14 14.42
CA LEU A 57 -10.04 0.04 13.47
C LEU A 57 -8.84 0.89 13.85
N ILE A 58 -9.06 2.10 14.39
CA ILE A 58 -7.97 2.96 14.86
C ILE A 58 -7.21 2.29 16.01
N ASN A 59 -7.92 1.66 16.94
CA ASN A 59 -7.29 0.94 18.05
C ASN A 59 -6.47 -0.24 17.52
N GLU A 60 -7.03 -1.05 16.63
CA GLU A 60 -6.30 -2.17 16.03
C GLU A 60 -5.03 -1.68 15.28
N ALA A 61 -5.15 -0.65 14.46
CA ALA A 61 -4.02 -0.10 13.71
C ALA A 61 -2.95 0.50 14.64
N THR A 62 -3.37 1.16 15.72
CA THR A 62 -2.47 1.76 16.71
C THR A 62 -1.70 0.69 17.47
N ASP A 63 -2.37 -0.36 17.93
CA ASP A 63 -1.73 -1.49 18.62
C ASP A 63 -0.69 -2.14 17.72
N ARG A 64 -1.02 -2.37 16.44
CA ARG A 64 -0.09 -2.91 15.44
C ARG A 64 1.07 -1.98 15.12
N GLN A 65 0.88 -0.66 15.15
CA GLN A 65 1.97 0.28 14.90
C GLN A 65 2.89 0.41 16.13
N SER A 66 2.37 0.28 17.35
CA SER A 66 3.11 0.50 18.59
C SER A 66 4.35 -0.40 18.76
N ILE A 67 4.36 -1.57 18.12
CA ILE A 67 5.47 -2.52 18.16
C ILE A 67 6.67 -2.13 17.29
N SER A 68 6.56 -1.06 16.48
CA SER A 68 7.63 -0.59 15.60
C SER A 68 7.65 0.93 15.48
N PRO A 69 8.81 1.60 15.60
CA PRO A 69 8.89 3.04 15.41
C PRO A 69 8.58 3.43 13.96
N LEU A 70 7.74 4.46 13.78
CA LEU A 70 7.50 5.05 12.47
C LEU A 70 8.77 5.73 11.95
N GLN A 71 9.21 5.35 10.75
CA GLN A 71 10.29 6.02 10.05
C GLN A 71 9.72 6.84 8.89
N VAL A 72 9.95 8.15 8.92
CA VAL A 72 9.57 9.06 7.84
C VAL A 72 10.81 9.34 6.99
N ILE A 73 10.88 8.71 5.82
CA ILE A 73 11.95 8.93 4.84
C ILE A 73 11.52 10.10 3.94
N GLN A 74 12.22 11.23 4.06
CA GLN A 74 11.89 12.45 3.32
C GLN A 74 12.43 12.45 1.88
N GLU A 75 13.45 11.62 1.62
CA GLU A 75 14.08 11.55 0.31
C GLU A 75 13.49 10.40 -0.53
N PRO A 76 13.10 10.65 -1.79
CA PRO A 76 12.62 9.59 -2.66
C PRO A 76 13.75 8.60 -3.00
N PRO A 77 13.44 7.33 -3.28
CA PRO A 77 14.44 6.37 -3.74
C PRO A 77 15.04 6.81 -5.09
N ALA A 78 16.32 6.50 -5.31
CA ALA A 78 17.01 6.80 -6.56
C ALA A 78 16.31 6.15 -7.78
N THR A 79 16.00 6.95 -8.80
CA THR A 79 15.24 6.50 -9.99
C THR A 79 16.08 6.36 -11.26
N GLU A 80 17.37 6.70 -11.19
CA GLU A 80 18.35 6.60 -12.29
C GLU A 80 18.71 5.15 -12.65
#